data_AF-A0A176TLG3-F1
#
_entry.id   AF-A0A176TLG3-F1
#
_cell.length_a   1.000
_cell.length_b   1.000
_cell.length_c   1.000
_cell.angle_alpha   90.00
_cell.angle_beta   90.00
_cell.angle_gamma   90.00
#
_symmetry.space_group_name_H-M   'P 1'
#
loop_
_entity.id
_entity.type
_entity.pdbx_description
1 polymer ?
#
loop_
_entity_poly.entity_id
_entity_poly.type
_entity_poly.pdbx_seq_one_letter_code
_entity_poly.pdbx_strand_id
1 'polypeptide(L)' 'MTWLTIYIIVMGLVALYVCFNLVRAIRRNGFFNLIVLIWFLVLIVVVIATVGIVSIMTLTIRP' A
#
# COMPACT_ATOMS: atom_id res chain seq x y z
N MET A 1 -11.91 9.47 -15.21
CA MET A 1 -12.10 9.75 -13.77
C MET A 1 -12.51 8.50 -12.99
N THR A 2 -13.52 7.75 -13.43
CA THR A 2 -13.96 6.47 -12.80
C THR A 2 -12.85 5.43 -12.60
N TRP A 3 -11.97 5.25 -13.59
CA TRP A 3 -10.82 4.33 -13.50
C TRP A 3 -9.85 4.65 -12.35
N LEU A 4 -9.64 5.94 -12.09
CA LEU A 4 -8.73 6.42 -11.05
C LEU A 4 -9.35 6.18 -9.66
N THR A 5 -10.67 6.39 -9.54
CA THR A 5 -11.42 6.07 -8.32
C THR A 5 -11.37 4.58 -7.99
N ILE A 6 -11.59 3.70 -8.97
CA ILE A 6 -11.51 2.25 -8.78
C ILE A 6 -10.09 1.84 -8.33
N TYR A 7 -9.06 2.42 -8.95
CA TYR A 7 -7.67 2.16 -8.59
C TYR A 7 -7.35 2.53 -7.14
N ILE A 8 -7.79 3.71 -6.69
CA ILE A 8 -7.60 4.15 -5.29
C ILE A 8 -8.32 3.21 -4.32
N ILE A 9 -9.55 2.80 -4.63
CA ILE A 9 -10.33 1.88 -3.78
C ILE A 9 -9.61 0.53 -3.65
N VAL A 10 -9.15 -0.05 -4.76
CA VAL A 10 -8.42 -1.32 -4.76
C VAL A 10 -7.12 -1.20 -3.97
N MET A 11 -6.36 -0.13 -4.16
CA MET A 11 -5.11 0.11 -3.43
C MET A 11 -5.34 0.31 -1.93
N GLY A 12 -6.42 0.98 -1.54
CA GLY A 12 -6.82 1.12 -0.14
C GLY A 12 -7.16 -0.23 0.50
N LEU A 13 -7.89 -1.10 -0.21
CA LEU A 13 -8.21 -2.46 0.24
C LEU A 13 -6.95 -3.31 0.43
N VAL A 14 -6.00 -3.23 -0.50
CA VAL A 14 -4.71 -3.93 -0.41
C VAL A 14 -3.92 -3.45 0.81
N ALA A 15 -3.83 -2.13 1.02
CA ALA A 15 -3.13 -1.57 2.17
C ALA A 15 -3.76 -2.00 3.51
N LEU A 16 -5.09 -2.00 3.60
CA LEU A 16 -5.82 -2.50 4.78
C LEU A 16 -5.55 -3.98 5.03
N TYR A 17 -5.58 -4.81 3.98
CA TYR A 17 -5.27 -6.24 4.09
C TYR A 17 -3.85 -6.48 4.61
N VAL A 18 -2.87 -5.75 4.06
CA VAL A 18 -1.47 -5.81 4.52
C VAL A 18 -1.36 -5.41 5.98
N CYS A 19 -1.94 -4.27 6.39
CA CYS A 19 -1.97 -3.83 7.78
C CYS A 19 -2.56 -4.88 8.72
N PHE A 20 -3.68 -5.50 8.35
CA PHE A 20 -4.32 -6.53 9.18
C PHE A 20 -3.44 -7.76 9.34
N ASN A 21 -2.79 -8.21 8.27
CA ASN A 21 -1.81 -9.30 8.32
C ASN A 21 -0.61 -8.95 9.19
N LEU A 22 -0.13 -7.71 9.11
CA LEU A 22 0.99 -7.20 9.90
C LEU A 22 0.65 -7.20 11.40
N VAL A 23 -0.52 -6.66 11.78
CA VAL A 23 -1.02 -6.67 13.16
C VAL A 23 -1.21 -8.09 13.67
N ARG A 24 -1.77 -9.00 12.85
CA ARG A 24 -1.94 -10.40 13.22
C ARG A 24 -0.60 -11.10 13.42
N ALA A 25 0.39 -10.83 12.56
CA ALA A 25 1.73 -11.39 12.64
C ALA A 25 2.49 -10.89 13.89
N ILE A 26 2.40 -9.58 14.20
CA ILE A 26 2.96 -9.00 15.43
C ILE A 26 2.33 -9.63 16.66
N ARG A 27 0.99 -9.74 16.69
CA ARG A 27 0.25 -10.31 17.83
C ARG A 27 0.59 -11.78 18.07
N ARG A 28 0.85 -12.54 16.99
CA ARG A 28 1.13 -13.99 17.09
C ARG A 28 2.58 -14.32 17.44
N ASN A 29 3.54 -13.51 16.99
CA ASN A 29 4.97 -13.83 17.12
C ASN A 29 5.72 -12.97 18.16
N GLY A 30 5.05 -12.01 18.81
CA GLY A 30 5.58 -11.27 19.95
C GLY A 30 6.64 -10.21 19.62
N PHE A 31 7.42 -10.36 18.55
CA PHE A 31 8.42 -9.38 18.09
C PHE A 31 8.71 -9.52 16.58
N PHE A 32 9.41 -8.50 16.03
CA PHE A 32 9.93 -8.32 14.67
C PHE A 32 10.50 -9.60 14.02
N ASN A 33 9.60 -10.48 13.58
CA ASN A 33 9.96 -11.61 12.73
C ASN A 33 10.19 -11.08 11.30
N LEU A 34 11.12 -11.68 10.56
CA LEU A 34 11.47 -11.32 9.19
C LEU A 34 10.23 -11.11 8.30
N ILE A 35 9.18 -11.91 8.53
CA ILE A 35 7.87 -11.80 7.88
C ILE A 35 7.20 -10.44 8.08
N VAL A 36 7.22 -9.89 9.30
CA VAL A 36 6.64 -8.57 9.61
C VAL A 36 7.41 -7.47 8.87
N LEU A 37 8.74 -7.60 8.83
CA LEU A 37 9.62 -6.66 8.13
C LEU A 37 9.36 -6.68 6.61
N ILE A 38 9.21 -7.87 6.02
CA ILE A 38 8.86 -8.04 4.60
C ILE A 38 7.51 -7.40 4.29
N TRP A 39 6.49 -7.66 5.11
CA TRP A 39 5.16 -7.06 4.91
C TRP A 39 5.18 -5.53 5.05
N PHE A 40 6.03 -5.00 5.93
CA PHE A 40 6.22 -3.56 6.09
C PHE A 40 6.89 -2.95 4.85
N LEU A 41 7.91 -3.62 4.31
CA LEU A 41 8.59 -3.21 3.08
C LEU A 41 7.61 -3.19 1.89
N VAL A 42 6.76 -4.22 1.76
CA VAL A 42 5.70 -4.27 0.75
C VAL A 42 4.75 -3.07 0.89
N LEU A 43 4.36 -2.71 2.11
CA LEU A 43 3.50 -1.56 2.38
C LEU A 43 4.13 -0.25 1.90
N ILE A 44 5.43 -0.04 2.18
CA ILE A 44 6.18 1.13 1.71
C ILE A 44 6.22 1.19 0.18
N VAL A 45 6.52 0.06 -0.48
CA VAL A 45 6.57 0.00 -1.95
C VAL A 45 5.20 0.32 -2.56
N VAL A 46 4.10 -0.17 -1.98
CA VAL A 46 2.74 0.13 -2.43
C VAL A 46 2.42 1.62 -2.28
N VAL A 47 2.80 2.25 -1.17
CA VAL A 47 2.61 3.70 -0.96
C VAL A 47 3.41 4.51 -1.99
N ILE A 48 4.68 4.16 -2.23
CA ILE A 48 5.51 4.85 -3.22
C ILE A 48 4.93 4.68 -4.63
N ALA A 49 4.51 3.47 -5.00
CA ALA A 49 3.93 3.19 -6.32
C ALA A 49 2.63 3.98 -6.54
N THR A 50 1.76 4.03 -5.54
CA THR A 50 0.49 4.78 -5.62
C THR A 50 0.71 6.28 -5.71
N VAL A 51 1.57 6.85 -4.86
CA VAL A 51 1.92 8.27 -4.92
C VAL A 51 2.60 8.61 -6.25
N GLY A 52 3.52 7.78 -6.72
CA GLY A 52 4.20 7.98 -8.00
C GLY A 52 3.23 8.02 -9.19
N ILE A 53 2.30 7.06 -9.27
CA ILE A 53 1.30 7.00 -10.35
C ILE A 53 0.37 8.22 -10.31
N VAL A 54 -0.09 8.61 -9.11
CA VAL A 54 -0.94 9.80 -8.96
C VAL A 54 -0.19 11.07 -9.37
N SER A 55 1.06 11.24 -8.94
CA SER A 55 1.89 12.39 -9.32
C SER A 55 2.13 12.47 -10.82
N ILE A 56 2.47 11.35 -11.48
CA ILE A 56 2.68 11.31 -12.94
C ILE A 56 1.38 11.66 -13.67
N MET A 57 0.25 11.05 -13.30
CA MET A 57 -1.03 11.36 -13.93
C MET A 57 -1.43 12.84 -13.76
N THR A 58 -1.19 13.41 -12.58
CA THR A 58 -1.48 14.83 -12.31
C THR A 58 -0.59 15.75 -13.16
N LEU A 59 0.68 15.39 -13.34
CA LEU A 59 1.64 16.12 -14.17
C LEU A 59 1.30 16.01 -15.67
N THR A 60 0.85 14.85 -16.15
CA THR A 60 0.46 14.66 -17.56
C THR A 60 -0.85 15.38 -17.92
N ILE A 61 -1.74 15.57 -16.95
CA ILE A 61 -3.05 16.23 -17.15
C ILE A 61 -2.94 17.77 -17.13
N ARG A 62 -1.87 18.34 -16.57
CA ARG A 62 -1.53 19.77 -16.69
C ARG A 62 -0.32 19.94 -17.62
N PRO A 63 -0.51 20.09 -18.94
CA PRO A 63 0.55 20.66 -19.77
C PRO A 63 0.86 22.11 -19.35
#